data_AF-A0A7X5L8T6-F1
#
_entry.id   AF-A0A7X5L8T6-F1
#
_cell.length_a   1.000
_cell.length_b   1.000
_cell.length_c   1.000
_cell.angle_alpha   90.00
_cell.angle_beta   90.00
_cell.angle_gamma   90.00
#
_symmetry.space_group_name_H-M   'P 1'
#
loop_
_entity.id
_entity.type
_entity.pdbx_description
1 polymer ?
#
loop_
_entity_poly.entity_id
_entity_poly.type
_entity_poly.pdbx_seq_one_letter_code
_entity_poly.pdbx_strand_id
1 'polypeptide(L)'
;MPMPSNSKIEDRALDALRNIIDDHATMGHEFHSMDKEMSWDGYIWIYKDINGTQDKRNYDDKVLVQIKGHVDKNRKYMDEQKITYFVDLDDLEVYFQDRGVLFFEVFMTEDGKDREVFYASLFPTKLKYYLEKAECKGYKKTIHVAFTKMETSPDAFYAIVKQFSNESKKQGFGHEQMVQNAIKYGDFSRVTSITASAIGVNNDIEFMKRIGDGDVSFYGTIEGSPFKVPLEWHEEVLHFL
;
A
#
# COMPACT_ATOMS: atom_id res chain seq x y z
N MET A 1 -31.78 4.29 11.27
CA MET A 1 -31.44 2.97 11.87
C MET A 1 -30.40 3.20 12.96
N PRO A 2 -30.29 2.36 14.00
CA PRO A 2 -29.20 2.49 14.97
C PRO A 2 -27.84 2.29 14.27
N MET A 3 -26.83 3.05 14.72
CA MET A 3 -25.46 2.91 14.22
C MET A 3 -24.95 1.47 14.40
N PRO A 4 -24.23 0.91 13.41
CA PRO A 4 -23.60 -0.40 13.57
C PRO A 4 -22.54 -0.34 14.69
N SER A 5 -22.34 -1.47 15.39
CA SER A 5 -21.24 -1.61 16.34
C SER A 5 -19.89 -1.59 15.61
N ASN A 6 -18.80 -1.26 16.32
CA ASN A 6 -17.46 -1.26 15.74
C ASN A 6 -17.09 -2.61 15.11
N SER A 7 -17.37 -3.74 15.77
CA SER A 7 -17.09 -5.06 15.18
C SER A 7 -17.88 -5.30 13.89
N LYS A 8 -19.13 -4.80 13.77
CA LYS A 8 -19.88 -4.91 12.52
C LYS A 8 -19.29 -4.04 11.40
N ILE A 9 -18.71 -2.89 11.74
CA ILE A 9 -18.04 -2.01 10.78
C ILE A 9 -16.76 -2.69 10.31
N GLU A 10 -15.98 -3.25 11.23
CA GLU A 10 -14.76 -4.02 10.96
C GLU A 10 -15.07 -5.24 10.08
N ASP A 11 -16.01 -6.10 10.47
CA ASP A 11 -16.40 -7.28 9.70
C ASP A 11 -16.83 -6.90 8.27
N ARG A 12 -17.60 -5.81 8.12
CA ARG A 12 -18.00 -5.30 6.80
C ARG A 12 -16.82 -4.81 5.96
N ALA A 13 -15.79 -4.24 6.59
CA ALA A 13 -14.59 -3.80 5.90
C ALA A 13 -13.76 -5.01 5.45
N LEU A 14 -13.57 -6.00 6.32
CA LEU A 14 -12.90 -7.26 6.00
C LEU A 14 -13.61 -7.97 4.83
N ASP A 15 -14.94 -8.12 4.90
CA ASP A 15 -15.72 -8.79 3.86
C ASP A 15 -15.66 -8.07 2.51
N ALA A 16 -15.49 -6.74 2.50
CA ALA A 16 -15.33 -5.98 1.27
C ALA A 16 -14.07 -6.43 0.50
N LEU A 17 -12.99 -6.74 1.22
CA LEU A 17 -11.75 -7.24 0.62
C LEU A 17 -11.78 -8.74 0.36
N ARG A 18 -12.33 -9.54 1.28
CA ARG A 18 -12.45 -11.01 1.12
C ARG A 18 -13.15 -11.38 -0.17
N ASN A 19 -14.29 -10.76 -0.45
CA ASN A 19 -15.06 -11.06 -1.67
C ASN A 19 -14.25 -10.80 -2.95
N ILE A 20 -13.44 -9.72 -3.00
CA ILE A 20 -12.60 -9.41 -4.17
C ILE A 20 -11.47 -10.45 -4.30
N ILE A 21 -10.91 -10.91 -3.18
CA ILE A 21 -9.84 -11.91 -3.13
C ILE A 21 -10.35 -13.28 -3.58
N ASP A 22 -11.51 -13.70 -3.09
CA ASP A 22 -12.12 -15.00 -3.40
C ASP A 22 -12.50 -15.13 -4.88
N ASP A 23 -12.76 -14.00 -5.55
CA ASP A 23 -13.01 -13.92 -6.98
C ASP A 23 -11.72 -13.98 -7.84
N HIS A 24 -10.52 -14.07 -7.22
CA HIS A 24 -9.24 -14.17 -7.93
C HIS A 24 -8.54 -15.52 -7.70
N ALA A 25 -8.19 -16.22 -8.78
CA ALA A 25 -7.67 -17.59 -8.74
C ALA A 25 -6.31 -17.76 -8.03
N THR A 26 -5.52 -16.69 -7.89
CA THR A 26 -4.15 -16.73 -7.34
C THR A 26 -3.94 -15.85 -6.11
N MET A 27 -5.02 -15.46 -5.44
CA MET A 27 -4.96 -14.83 -4.13
C MET A 27 -5.64 -15.70 -3.07
N GLY A 28 -5.27 -15.49 -1.82
CA GLY A 28 -5.97 -16.01 -0.66
C GLY A 28 -5.83 -15.02 0.49
N HIS A 29 -6.67 -15.12 1.51
CA HIS A 29 -6.65 -14.16 2.62
C HIS A 29 -6.63 -14.88 3.97
N GLU A 30 -5.98 -14.25 4.95
CA GLU A 30 -6.14 -14.56 6.36
C GLU A 30 -6.20 -13.24 7.13
N PHE A 31 -7.42 -12.80 7.43
CA PHE A 31 -7.68 -11.57 8.16
C PHE A 31 -8.21 -11.91 9.54
N HIS A 32 -7.64 -11.28 10.55
CA HIS A 32 -8.00 -11.50 11.95
C HIS A 32 -9.00 -10.42 12.35
N SER A 33 -10.18 -10.82 12.82
CA SER A 33 -11.17 -9.91 13.38
C SER A 33 -10.94 -9.84 14.89
N MET A 34 -10.91 -8.63 15.44
CA MET A 34 -10.81 -8.34 16.88
C MET A 34 -9.55 -8.83 17.62
N ASP A 35 -8.61 -9.51 16.96
CA ASP A 35 -7.36 -9.99 17.57
C ASP A 35 -6.23 -8.99 17.31
N LYS A 36 -5.61 -8.49 18.38
CA LYS A 36 -4.59 -7.45 18.29
C LYS A 36 -3.23 -8.08 18.01
N GLU A 37 -2.92 -8.35 16.76
CA GLU A 37 -1.51 -8.31 16.36
C GLU A 37 -0.96 -6.87 16.58
N MET A 38 0.37 -6.71 16.62
CA MET A 38 0.97 -5.44 17.07
C MET A 38 0.53 -4.23 16.24
N SER A 39 0.42 -4.35 14.90
CA SER A 39 -0.04 -3.25 14.02
C SER A 39 -0.73 -3.69 12.72
N TRP A 40 -0.91 -4.98 12.44
CA TRP A 40 -1.52 -5.50 11.20
C TRP A 40 -2.82 -6.25 11.50
N ASP A 41 -3.74 -6.28 10.53
CA ASP A 41 -5.04 -6.99 10.63
C ASP A 41 -5.02 -8.33 9.88
N GLY A 42 -3.84 -8.77 9.44
CA GLY A 42 -3.62 -10.05 8.77
C GLY A 42 -2.80 -9.94 7.49
N TYR A 43 -3.05 -10.83 6.53
CA TYR A 43 -2.31 -10.89 5.28
C TYR A 43 -3.06 -11.46 4.08
N ILE A 44 -2.53 -11.16 2.90
CA ILE A 44 -2.94 -11.72 1.61
C ILE A 44 -1.84 -12.64 1.08
N TRP A 45 -2.20 -13.86 0.73
CA TRP A 45 -1.34 -14.82 0.03
C TRP A 45 -1.36 -14.55 -1.47
N ILE A 46 -0.19 -14.62 -2.10
CA ILE A 46 -0.02 -14.59 -3.55
C ILE A 46 0.53 -15.93 -4.02
N TYR A 47 -0.06 -16.47 -5.09
CA TYR A 47 0.38 -17.70 -5.74
C TYR A 47 0.86 -17.43 -7.18
N LYS A 48 1.79 -18.25 -7.69
CA LYS A 48 2.45 -18.04 -9.00
C LYS A 48 1.56 -18.37 -10.20
N ASP A 49 0.87 -19.51 -10.16
CA ASP A 49 0.13 -20.07 -11.30
C ASP A 49 -1.39 -20.11 -11.10
N ILE A 50 -2.12 -19.92 -12.21
CA ILE A 50 -3.59 -19.86 -12.35
C ILE A 50 -4.27 -21.24 -12.24
N ASN A 51 -3.54 -22.34 -12.15
CA ASN A 51 -4.11 -23.70 -12.11
C ASN A 51 -4.94 -23.99 -10.84
N GLY A 52 -5.22 -22.99 -10.01
CA GLY A 52 -6.12 -23.05 -8.85
C GLY A 52 -5.54 -23.78 -7.64
N THR A 53 -4.29 -24.25 -7.71
CA THR A 53 -3.65 -24.95 -6.60
C THR A 53 -2.96 -23.95 -5.68
N GLN A 54 -3.59 -23.66 -4.54
CA GLN A 54 -3.02 -22.87 -3.44
C GLN A 54 -2.01 -23.66 -2.59
N ASP A 55 -1.22 -24.53 -3.23
CA ASP A 55 -0.27 -25.39 -2.53
C ASP A 55 1.05 -24.66 -2.19
N LYS A 56 1.84 -25.26 -1.29
CA LYS A 56 3.11 -24.67 -0.82
C LYS A 56 4.14 -24.49 -1.95
N ARG A 57 4.03 -25.24 -3.05
CA ARG A 57 4.98 -25.15 -4.18
C ARG A 57 4.65 -23.96 -5.08
N ASN A 58 3.36 -23.59 -5.13
CA ASN A 58 2.85 -22.45 -5.87
C ASN A 58 2.93 -21.11 -5.09
N TYR A 59 3.37 -21.12 -3.83
CA TYR A 59 3.53 -19.91 -3.02
C TYR A 59 4.52 -18.91 -3.65
N ASP A 60 4.13 -17.63 -3.68
CA ASP A 60 4.98 -16.51 -4.10
C ASP A 60 5.31 -15.57 -2.92
N ASP A 61 4.31 -14.94 -2.31
CA ASP A 61 4.51 -14.03 -1.19
C ASP A 61 3.33 -14.00 -0.22
N LYS A 62 3.60 -13.43 0.95
CA LYS A 62 2.63 -13.04 1.96
C LYS A 62 2.72 -11.54 2.15
N VAL A 63 1.66 -10.82 1.80
CA VAL A 63 1.57 -9.37 1.94
C VAL A 63 0.82 -9.03 3.23
N LEU A 64 1.49 -8.37 4.16
CA LEU A 64 0.86 -7.88 5.40
C LEU A 64 -0.06 -6.70 5.08
N VAL A 65 -1.23 -6.67 5.71
CA VAL A 65 -2.26 -5.64 5.48
C VAL A 65 -2.72 -5.00 6.78
N GLN A 66 -3.19 -3.76 6.66
CA GLN A 66 -3.95 -3.07 7.70
C GLN A 66 -5.29 -2.66 7.11
N ILE A 67 -6.40 -2.89 7.81
CA ILE A 67 -7.76 -2.70 7.28
C ILE A 67 -8.61 -1.96 8.30
N LYS A 68 -8.85 -0.66 8.06
CA LYS A 68 -9.68 0.16 8.93
C LYS A 68 -11.03 0.44 8.28
N GLY A 69 -12.12 0.16 9.02
CA GLY A 69 -13.50 0.38 8.59
C GLY A 69 -14.12 1.62 9.24
N HIS A 70 -14.86 2.40 8.46
CA HIS A 70 -15.44 3.67 8.89
C HIS A 70 -16.86 3.89 8.37
N VAL A 71 -17.72 4.47 9.21
CA VAL A 71 -19.02 4.99 8.76
C VAL A 71 -18.87 6.45 8.35
N ASP A 72 -19.06 6.73 7.06
CA ASP A 72 -18.99 8.07 6.47
C ASP A 72 -20.37 8.75 6.45
N LYS A 73 -20.78 9.24 7.62
CA LYS A 73 -22.13 9.84 7.81
C LYS A 73 -22.44 10.99 6.87
N ASN A 74 -21.43 11.78 6.53
CA ASN A 74 -21.58 13.00 5.75
C ASN A 74 -21.21 12.80 4.27
N ARG A 75 -20.93 11.56 3.85
CA ARG A 75 -20.45 11.23 2.49
C ARG A 75 -19.25 12.09 2.09
N LYS A 76 -18.32 12.33 3.03
CA LYS A 76 -17.11 13.13 2.80
C LYS A 76 -16.09 12.42 1.91
N TYR A 77 -16.03 11.10 2.01
CA TYR A 77 -15.05 10.27 1.31
C TYR A 77 -15.66 9.49 0.15
N MET A 78 -16.97 9.31 0.14
CA MET A 78 -17.69 8.75 -0.99
C MET A 78 -17.43 9.56 -2.27
N ASP A 79 -17.30 8.88 -3.40
CA ASP A 79 -17.06 9.44 -4.73
C ASP A 79 -15.68 10.11 -4.94
N GLU A 80 -14.86 10.22 -3.89
CA GLU A 80 -13.49 10.76 -3.98
C GLU A 80 -12.52 9.78 -4.65
N GLN A 81 -11.56 10.30 -5.42
CA GLN A 81 -10.52 9.47 -6.03
C GLN A 81 -9.26 9.36 -5.16
N LYS A 82 -9.00 10.36 -4.32
CA LYS A 82 -7.89 10.40 -3.38
C LYS A 82 -8.33 11.05 -2.10
N ILE A 83 -7.85 10.53 -0.98
CA ILE A 83 -8.13 11.06 0.34
C ILE A 83 -6.83 11.19 1.14
N THR A 84 -6.89 11.91 2.24
CA THR A 84 -5.86 11.83 3.28
C THR A 84 -6.50 11.42 4.59
N TYR A 85 -5.80 10.58 5.36
CA TYR A 85 -6.29 10.10 6.63
C TYR A 85 -5.17 10.01 7.67
N PHE A 86 -5.52 10.13 8.94
CA PHE A 86 -4.55 10.10 10.03
C PHE A 86 -4.11 8.66 10.31
N VAL A 87 -2.81 8.44 10.37
CA VAL A 87 -2.19 7.18 10.76
C VAL A 87 -1.28 7.42 11.97
N ASP A 88 -1.31 6.51 12.94
CA ASP A 88 -0.45 6.55 14.11
C ASP A 88 1.02 6.33 13.72
N LEU A 89 1.91 7.14 14.28
CA LEU A 89 3.35 7.07 13.99
C LEU A 89 3.95 5.78 14.54
N ASP A 90 3.48 5.29 15.68
CA ASP A 90 3.91 4.01 16.25
C ASP A 90 3.64 2.85 15.27
N ASP A 91 2.49 2.85 14.59
CA ASP A 91 2.16 1.87 13.54
C ASP A 91 3.14 2.01 12.36
N LEU A 92 3.41 3.23 11.88
CA LEU A 92 4.37 3.47 10.79
C LEU A 92 5.79 3.00 11.15
N GLU A 93 6.23 3.19 12.39
CA GLU A 93 7.51 2.71 12.88
C GLU A 93 7.57 1.18 12.88
N VAL A 94 6.51 0.51 13.33
CA VAL A 94 6.39 -0.95 13.29
C VAL A 94 6.44 -1.46 11.85
N TYR A 95 5.69 -0.85 10.93
CA TYR A 95 5.72 -1.21 9.50
C TYR A 95 7.10 -1.01 8.88
N PHE A 96 7.85 0.00 9.33
CA PHE A 96 9.20 0.29 8.86
C PHE A 96 10.24 -0.71 9.36
N GLN A 97 9.99 -1.36 10.50
CA GLN A 97 10.81 -2.48 10.97
C GLN A 97 10.56 -3.77 10.18
N ASP A 98 9.49 -3.86 9.38
CA ASP A 98 9.23 -4.91 8.40
C ASP A 98 9.44 -4.39 6.96
N ARG A 99 8.95 -5.12 5.96
CA ARG A 99 8.94 -4.74 4.54
C ARG A 99 7.74 -3.85 4.18
N GLY A 100 7.15 -3.18 5.16
CA GLY A 100 6.02 -2.27 5.02
C GLY A 100 4.64 -2.92 5.18
N VAL A 101 3.60 -2.20 4.72
CA VAL A 101 2.20 -2.64 4.79
C VAL A 101 1.41 -2.16 3.57
N LEU A 102 0.44 -2.97 3.14
CA LEU A 102 -0.62 -2.49 2.25
C LEU A 102 -1.84 -2.10 3.09
N PHE A 103 -2.09 -0.81 3.22
CA PHE A 103 -3.06 -0.26 4.16
C PHE A 103 -4.35 0.15 3.44
N PHE A 104 -5.48 -0.41 3.85
CA PHE A 104 -6.82 -0.11 3.40
C PHE A 104 -7.64 0.72 4.39
N GLU A 105 -8.31 1.73 3.86
CA GLU A 105 -9.34 2.53 4.53
C GLU A 105 -10.68 2.27 3.82
N VAL A 106 -11.65 1.69 4.52
CA VAL A 106 -12.96 1.29 3.97
C VAL A 106 -14.04 2.19 4.55
N PHE A 107 -14.58 3.08 3.71
CA PHE A 107 -15.68 3.96 4.09
C PHE A 107 -17.01 3.37 3.64
N MET A 108 -18.00 3.37 4.52
CA MET A 108 -19.35 2.89 4.22
C MET A 108 -20.42 3.86 4.69
N THR A 109 -21.55 3.85 3.98
CA THR A 109 -22.76 4.57 4.40
C THR A 109 -23.32 4.00 5.71
N GLU A 110 -24.16 4.75 6.43
CA GLU A 110 -24.72 4.29 7.72
C GLU A 110 -25.49 2.96 7.61
N ASP A 111 -26.17 2.73 6.48
CA ASP A 111 -26.86 1.46 6.22
C ASP A 111 -25.90 0.34 5.76
N GLY A 112 -24.66 0.69 5.42
CA GLY A 112 -23.57 -0.22 5.04
C GLY A 112 -23.68 -0.77 3.62
N LYS A 113 -24.56 -0.21 2.79
CA LYS A 113 -24.78 -0.67 1.40
C LYS A 113 -23.72 -0.14 0.45
N ASP A 114 -23.51 1.17 0.47
CA ASP A 114 -22.43 1.78 -0.31
C ASP A 114 -21.13 1.66 0.47
N ARG A 115 -20.08 1.18 -0.20
CA ARG A 115 -18.73 1.05 0.35
C ARG A 115 -17.71 1.50 -0.68
N GLU A 116 -16.70 2.23 -0.21
CA GLU A 116 -15.54 2.58 -1.01
C GLU A 116 -14.28 2.19 -0.26
N VAL A 117 -13.34 1.59 -1.00
CA VAL A 117 -12.05 1.15 -0.48
C VAL A 117 -10.99 2.09 -1.02
N PHE A 118 -10.19 2.64 -0.13
CA PHE A 118 -9.00 3.40 -0.44
C PHE A 118 -7.79 2.63 0.07
N TYR A 119 -6.66 2.76 -0.61
CA TYR A 119 -5.44 2.04 -0.24
C TYR A 119 -4.20 2.93 -0.30
N ALA A 120 -3.19 2.55 0.48
CA ALA A 120 -1.85 3.11 0.45
C ALA A 120 -0.82 1.97 0.46
N SER A 121 -0.05 1.87 -0.62
CA SER A 121 1.11 0.99 -0.72
C SER A 121 2.30 1.55 0.08
N LEU A 122 2.38 1.27 1.38
CA LEU A 122 3.40 1.81 2.28
C LEU A 122 4.66 0.93 2.30
N PHE A 123 5.37 0.86 1.19
CA PHE A 123 6.68 0.19 1.12
C PHE A 123 7.78 1.04 1.80
N PRO A 124 8.96 0.45 2.10
CA PRO A 124 9.92 1.03 3.02
C PRO A 124 10.38 2.47 2.75
N THR A 125 10.69 2.85 1.51
CA THR A 125 11.08 4.25 1.20
C THR A 125 9.94 5.25 1.39
N LYS A 126 8.69 4.83 1.18
CA LYS A 126 7.51 5.65 1.42
C LYS A 126 7.23 5.81 2.93
N LEU A 127 7.45 4.75 3.71
CA LEU A 127 7.41 4.83 5.18
C LEU A 127 8.48 5.78 5.72
N LYS A 128 9.73 5.65 5.24
CA LYS A 128 10.82 6.56 5.57
C LYS A 128 10.44 8.02 5.34
N TYR A 129 9.86 8.32 4.18
CA TYR A 129 9.35 9.67 3.87
C TYR A 129 8.37 10.19 4.92
N TYR A 130 7.35 9.41 5.30
CA TYR A 130 6.36 9.86 6.29
C TYR A 130 6.97 10.06 7.68
N LEU A 131 7.86 9.16 8.11
CA LEU A 131 8.56 9.26 9.39
C LEU A 131 9.46 10.51 9.45
N GLU A 132 10.28 10.74 8.41
CA GLU A 132 11.13 11.93 8.31
C GLU A 132 10.29 13.21 8.22
N LYS A 133 9.18 13.20 7.48
CA LYS A 133 8.23 14.32 7.40
C LYS A 133 7.59 14.62 8.75
N ALA A 134 7.24 13.61 9.53
CA ALA A 134 6.71 13.77 10.88
C ALA A 134 7.74 14.39 11.82
N GLU A 135 8.98 13.88 11.79
CA GLU A 135 10.11 14.41 12.56
C GLU A 135 10.38 15.88 12.22
N CYS A 136 10.52 16.20 10.93
CA CYS A 136 10.75 17.58 10.46
C CYS A 136 9.64 18.55 10.90
N LYS A 137 8.38 18.09 10.98
CA LYS A 137 7.23 18.90 11.43
C LYS A 137 7.01 18.86 12.94
N GLY A 138 7.77 18.06 13.68
CA GLY A 138 7.62 17.87 15.13
C GLY A 138 6.32 17.16 15.52
N TYR A 139 5.74 16.35 14.63
CA TYR A 139 4.56 15.53 14.93
C TYR A 139 4.95 14.35 15.80
N LYS A 140 4.09 13.98 16.77
CA LYS A 140 4.41 12.98 17.81
C LYS A 140 3.42 11.83 17.95
N LYS A 141 2.29 11.88 17.24
CA LYS A 141 1.24 10.87 17.38
C LYS A 141 0.76 10.37 16.04
N THR A 142 0.38 11.29 15.17
CA THR A 142 -0.24 10.94 13.89
C THR A 142 0.29 11.80 12.76
N ILE A 143 0.24 11.28 11.53
CA ILE A 143 0.48 12.03 10.30
C ILE A 143 -0.62 11.74 9.27
N HIS A 144 -0.89 12.70 8.40
CA HIS A 144 -1.76 12.47 7.24
C HIS A 144 -1.01 11.66 6.18
N VAL A 145 -1.55 10.49 5.85
CA VAL A 145 -1.12 9.64 4.74
C VAL A 145 -2.11 9.80 3.58
N ALA A 146 -1.61 9.88 2.35
CA ALA A 146 -2.43 9.87 1.15
C ALA A 146 -2.84 8.44 0.77
N PHE A 147 -4.13 8.26 0.48
CA PHE A 147 -4.72 7.02 -0.01
C PHE A 147 -5.43 7.27 -1.34
N THR A 148 -5.39 6.28 -2.22
CA THR A 148 -6.01 6.31 -3.55
C THR A 148 -7.21 5.37 -3.58
N LYS A 149 -8.28 5.75 -4.27
CA LYS A 149 -9.46 4.89 -4.46
C LYS A 149 -9.04 3.63 -5.20
N MET A 150 -9.45 2.48 -4.66
CA MET A 150 -9.18 1.19 -5.22
C MET A 150 -10.20 0.85 -6.30
N GLU A 151 -9.74 0.36 -7.45
CA GLU A 151 -10.63 -0.31 -8.41
C GLU A 151 -10.99 -1.70 -7.85
N THR A 152 -12.28 -2.00 -7.81
CA THR A 152 -12.79 -3.21 -7.12
C THR A 152 -12.81 -4.46 -7.99
N SER A 153 -12.18 -4.45 -9.17
CA SER A 153 -12.07 -5.68 -9.97
C SER A 153 -10.99 -6.60 -9.37
N PRO A 154 -11.19 -7.93 -9.37
CA PRO A 154 -10.21 -8.87 -8.81
C PRO A 154 -8.82 -8.74 -9.44
N ASP A 155 -8.73 -8.52 -10.76
CA ASP A 155 -7.46 -8.36 -11.48
C ASP A 155 -6.73 -7.05 -11.12
N ALA A 156 -7.47 -5.94 -10.97
CA ALA A 156 -6.87 -4.68 -10.53
C ALA A 156 -6.39 -4.78 -9.09
N PHE A 157 -7.16 -5.44 -8.22
CA PHE A 157 -6.76 -5.70 -6.84
C PHE A 157 -5.49 -6.56 -6.78
N TYR A 158 -5.43 -7.64 -7.57
CA TYR A 158 -4.21 -8.44 -7.71
C TYR A 158 -3.02 -7.59 -8.16
N ALA A 159 -3.21 -6.72 -9.16
CA ALA A 159 -2.15 -5.84 -9.64
C ALA A 159 -1.65 -4.85 -8.57
N ILE A 160 -2.50 -4.41 -7.64
CA ILE A 160 -2.11 -3.59 -6.49
C ILE A 160 -1.30 -4.43 -5.49
N VAL A 161 -1.83 -5.56 -5.05
CA VAL A 161 -1.19 -6.45 -4.07
C VAL A 161 0.17 -6.95 -4.59
N LYS A 162 0.22 -7.37 -5.86
CA LYS A 162 1.44 -7.86 -6.49
C LYS A 162 2.47 -6.75 -6.71
N GLN A 163 2.03 -5.55 -7.08
CA GLN A 163 2.91 -4.39 -7.17
C GLN A 163 3.55 -4.10 -5.81
N PHE A 164 2.75 -4.00 -4.74
CA PHE A 164 3.27 -3.80 -3.39
C PHE A 164 4.25 -4.90 -2.99
N SER A 165 3.92 -6.19 -3.23
CA SER A 165 4.83 -7.32 -2.96
C SER A 165 6.19 -7.16 -3.65
N ASN A 166 6.20 -6.76 -4.93
CA ASN A 166 7.44 -6.56 -5.68
C ASN A 166 8.28 -5.41 -5.08
N GLU A 167 7.65 -4.28 -4.75
CA GLU A 167 8.35 -3.14 -4.14
C GLU A 167 8.88 -3.48 -2.75
N SER A 168 8.03 -4.07 -1.92
CA SER A 168 8.33 -4.54 -0.56
C SER A 168 9.50 -5.55 -0.55
N LYS A 169 9.46 -6.58 -1.41
CA LYS A 169 10.56 -7.57 -1.55
C LYS A 169 11.86 -6.90 -2.00
N LYS A 170 11.79 -5.99 -2.97
CA LYS A 170 12.98 -5.37 -3.57
C LYS A 170 13.67 -4.40 -2.62
N GLN A 171 12.91 -3.68 -1.82
CA GLN A 171 13.44 -2.74 -0.83
C GLN A 171 13.87 -3.43 0.47
N GLY A 172 13.22 -4.54 0.85
CA GLY A 172 13.54 -5.25 2.09
C GLY A 172 12.99 -4.53 3.31
N PHE A 173 13.73 -4.53 4.41
CA PHE A 173 13.34 -3.84 5.65
C PHE A 173 13.71 -2.36 5.61
N GLY A 174 12.96 -1.50 6.31
CA GLY A 174 13.21 -0.06 6.31
C GLY A 174 14.59 0.37 6.82
N HIS A 175 15.12 -0.33 7.81
CA HIS A 175 16.44 -0.02 8.38
C HIS A 175 17.62 -0.53 7.53
N GLU A 176 17.37 -1.27 6.45
CA GLU A 176 18.42 -1.86 5.62
C GLU A 176 19.05 -0.87 4.64
N GLN A 177 20.28 -1.18 4.21
CA GLN A 177 21.09 -0.28 3.37
C GLN A 177 20.41 0.12 2.05
N MET A 178 19.57 -0.75 1.48
CA MET A 178 18.81 -0.45 0.26
C MET A 178 17.93 0.80 0.43
N VAL A 179 17.27 0.92 1.58
CA VAL A 179 16.34 2.03 1.90
C VAL A 179 17.12 3.21 2.49
N GLN A 180 18.13 2.94 3.30
CA GLN A 180 18.95 3.99 3.92
C GLN A 180 19.75 4.78 2.89
N ASN A 181 20.21 4.13 1.82
CA ASN A 181 20.96 4.73 0.73
C ASN A 181 20.08 5.10 -0.48
N ALA A 182 18.77 5.26 -0.28
CA ALA A 182 17.89 5.74 -1.34
C ALA A 182 18.43 7.06 -1.94
N ILE A 183 18.40 7.17 -3.27
CA ILE A 183 18.93 8.34 -3.98
C ILE A 183 18.06 9.55 -3.63
N LYS A 184 18.67 10.51 -2.95
CA LYS A 184 18.00 11.77 -2.59
C LYS A 184 17.85 12.66 -3.81
N TYR A 185 16.82 13.51 -3.81
CA TYR A 185 16.54 14.44 -4.91
C TYR A 185 17.76 15.32 -5.26
N GLY A 186 18.48 15.80 -4.24
CA GLY A 186 19.70 16.61 -4.43
C GLY A 186 20.84 15.90 -5.15
N ASP A 187 20.82 14.57 -5.23
CA ASP A 187 21.83 13.73 -5.88
C ASP A 187 21.43 13.29 -7.30
N PHE A 188 20.31 13.76 -7.85
CA PHE A 188 19.82 13.33 -9.17
C PHE A 188 20.80 13.61 -10.31
N SER A 189 21.67 14.62 -10.18
CA SER A 189 22.73 14.92 -11.17
C SER A 189 23.74 13.78 -11.35
N ARG A 190 23.82 12.85 -10.39
CA ARG A 190 24.73 11.71 -10.38
C ARG A 190 24.08 10.43 -10.90
N VAL A 191 22.78 10.48 -11.19
CA VAL A 191 22.00 9.32 -11.65
C VAL A 191 22.31 9.03 -13.11
N THR A 192 22.69 7.80 -13.40
CA THR A 192 23.06 7.34 -14.75
C THR A 192 21.95 6.57 -15.45
N SER A 193 21.03 5.98 -14.68
CA SER A 193 19.82 5.34 -15.23
C SER A 193 18.69 5.38 -14.21
N ILE A 194 17.44 5.40 -14.72
CA ILE A 194 16.21 5.29 -13.92
C ILE A 194 15.35 4.21 -14.54
N THR A 195 14.72 3.39 -13.70
CA THR A 195 13.64 2.49 -14.13
C THR A 195 12.55 2.40 -13.08
N ALA A 196 11.35 2.09 -13.53
CA ALA A 196 10.24 1.66 -12.71
C ALA A 196 9.46 0.57 -13.45
N SER A 197 8.63 -0.17 -12.73
CA SER A 197 7.79 -1.23 -13.29
C SER A 197 6.44 -1.23 -12.58
N ALA A 198 5.37 -1.42 -13.34
CA ALA A 198 4.03 -1.57 -12.81
C ALA A 198 3.42 -2.89 -13.28
N ILE A 199 2.69 -3.58 -12.39
CA ILE A 199 1.92 -4.78 -12.73
C ILE A 199 0.57 -4.40 -13.34
N GLY A 200 0.14 -5.13 -14.36
CA GLY A 200 -1.20 -5.00 -14.96
C GLY A 200 -1.39 -3.77 -15.86
N VAL A 201 -0.31 -3.16 -16.33
CA VAL A 201 -0.36 -2.01 -17.25
C VAL A 201 -0.06 -2.44 -18.69
N ASN A 202 -0.82 -1.90 -19.64
CA ASN A 202 -0.72 -2.24 -21.06
C ASN A 202 -0.23 -1.07 -21.93
N ASN A 203 -0.16 0.13 -21.36
CA ASN A 203 0.25 1.35 -22.05
C ASN A 203 0.81 2.39 -21.06
N ASP A 204 1.41 3.44 -21.62
CA ASP A 204 2.07 4.49 -20.84
C ASP A 204 1.09 5.31 -19.99
N ILE A 205 -0.16 5.47 -20.42
CA ILE A 205 -1.18 6.22 -19.65
C ILE A 205 -1.52 5.48 -18.35
N GLU A 206 -1.76 4.17 -18.44
CA GLU A 206 -1.98 3.31 -17.27
C GLU A 206 -0.76 3.29 -16.36
N PHE A 207 0.44 3.25 -16.92
CA PHE A 207 1.68 3.33 -16.15
C PHE A 207 1.80 4.64 -15.38
N MET A 208 1.53 5.79 -16.04
CA MET A 208 1.52 7.10 -15.39
C MET A 208 0.44 7.22 -14.30
N LYS A 209 -0.73 6.59 -14.50
CA LYS A 209 -1.75 6.50 -13.46
C LYS A 209 -1.21 5.75 -12.22
N ARG A 210 -0.56 4.59 -12.38
CA ARG A 210 0.02 3.83 -11.25
C ARG A 210 1.12 4.59 -10.51
N ILE A 211 1.92 5.41 -11.21
CA ILE A 211 2.85 6.35 -10.55
C ILE A 211 2.06 7.36 -9.71
N GLY A 212 1.01 7.95 -10.29
CA GLY A 212 0.16 8.93 -9.62
C GLY A 212 -0.60 8.37 -8.41
N ASP A 213 -0.99 7.10 -8.45
CA ASP A 213 -1.69 6.40 -7.36
C ASP A 213 -0.75 6.13 -6.17
N GLY A 214 0.56 6.20 -6.41
CA GLY A 214 1.58 6.11 -5.36
C GLY A 214 2.08 4.69 -5.09
N ASP A 215 1.98 3.81 -6.08
CA ASP A 215 2.29 2.37 -5.97
C ASP A 215 3.64 1.95 -6.55
N VAL A 216 4.23 2.81 -7.38
CA VAL A 216 5.39 2.49 -8.20
C VAL A 216 6.58 3.27 -7.68
N SER A 217 7.64 2.56 -7.27
CA SER A 217 8.89 3.21 -6.88
C SER A 217 9.84 3.32 -8.08
N PHE A 218 10.54 4.43 -8.16
CA PHE A 218 11.67 4.56 -9.07
C PHE A 218 12.93 3.99 -8.46
N TYR A 219 13.78 3.44 -9.32
CA TYR A 219 15.08 2.90 -8.95
C TYR A 219 16.13 3.40 -9.91
N GLY A 220 17.27 3.81 -9.38
CA GLY A 220 18.36 4.36 -10.18
C GLY A 220 19.70 3.74 -9.86
N THR A 221 20.64 3.95 -10.79
CA THR A 221 22.07 3.73 -10.58
C THR A 221 22.76 5.08 -10.55
N ILE A 222 23.82 5.21 -9.74
CA ILE A 222 24.66 6.41 -9.71
C ILE A 222 26.05 6.11 -10.29
N GLU A 223 26.73 7.13 -10.77
CA GLU A 223 28.10 6.99 -11.26
C GLU A 223 29.01 6.32 -10.21
N GLY A 224 29.78 5.32 -10.63
CA GLY A 224 30.67 4.55 -9.75
C GLY A 224 29.99 3.45 -8.93
N SER A 225 28.67 3.26 -9.01
CA SER A 225 27.95 2.16 -8.37
C SER A 225 27.16 1.32 -9.39
N PRO A 226 27.39 0.00 -9.47
CA PRO A 226 26.56 -0.88 -10.30
C PRO A 226 25.23 -1.22 -9.61
N PHE A 227 25.06 -0.88 -8.33
CA PHE A 227 23.89 -1.25 -7.56
C PHE A 227 22.75 -0.30 -7.83
N LYS A 228 21.59 -0.90 -8.07
CA LYS A 228 20.35 -0.17 -8.24
C LYS A 228 19.67 0.00 -6.90
N VAL A 229 19.44 1.25 -6.50
CA VAL A 229 18.79 1.61 -5.24
C VAL A 229 17.51 2.40 -5.53
N PRO A 230 16.51 2.38 -4.64
CA PRO A 230 15.32 3.20 -4.81
C PRO A 230 15.69 4.68 -4.80
N LEU A 231 14.88 5.49 -5.48
CA LEU A 231 14.84 6.93 -5.26
C LEU A 231 14.04 7.21 -3.99
N GLU A 232 14.35 8.30 -3.29
CA GLU A 232 13.52 8.72 -2.16
C GLU A 232 12.09 9.02 -2.62
N TRP A 233 11.12 8.70 -1.75
CA TRP A 233 9.72 8.93 -2.06
C TRP A 233 9.33 10.38 -1.82
N HIS A 234 8.46 10.92 -2.69
CA HIS A 234 7.76 12.18 -2.48
C HIS A 234 6.30 12.04 -2.92
N GLU A 235 5.36 12.70 -2.25
CA GLU A 235 3.95 12.69 -2.68
C GLU A 235 3.72 13.45 -3.99
N GLU A 236 4.64 14.34 -4.35
CA GLU A 236 4.58 15.18 -5.55
C GLU A 236 5.42 14.63 -6.72
N VAL A 237 5.68 13.31 -6.76
CA VAL A 237 6.50 12.68 -7.81
C VAL A 237 6.03 13.01 -9.24
N LEU A 238 4.72 13.25 -9.44
CA LEU A 238 4.16 13.67 -10.73
C LEU A 238 4.58 15.08 -11.19
N HIS A 239 5.04 15.97 -10.31
CA HIS A 239 5.52 17.29 -10.73
C HIS A 239 6.89 17.22 -11.44
N PHE A 240 7.52 16.05 -11.48
CA PHE A 240 8.89 15.85 -11.98
C PHE A 240 8.99 14.96 -13.23
N LEU A 241 7.85 14.47 -13.74
CA LEU A 241 7.73 13.70 -14.99
C LEU A 241 6.97 14.50 -16.04
#